data_AF-A0ABD3WBL7-F1
#
_entry.id   AF-A0ABD3WBL7-F1
#
_cell.length_a   1.000
_cell.length_b   1.000
_cell.length_c   1.000
_cell.angle_alpha   90.00
_cell.angle_beta   90.00
_cell.angle_gamma   90.00
#
_symmetry.space_group_name_H-M   'P 1'
#
loop_
_entity.id
_entity.type
_entity.pdbx_description
1 polymer ?
#
loop_
_entity_poly.entity_id
_entity_poly.type
_entity_poly.pdbx_seq_one_letter_code
_entity_poly.pdbx_strand_id
1 'polypeptide(L)'
;MIITIQFTSNDPSSVHYCKQVTVNEYENLRLSHSQKALVDLLDEIIADNTMSSKDKKKRLKQFQKTYPDIYAERFPSVQNEADCDIKETKPKIKPPLFVKPLLRLRGLRI
;
A
#
# COMPACT_ATOMS: atom_id res chain seq x y z
N MET A 1 -4.29 14.78 25.46
CA MET A 1 -3.35 15.88 25.81
C MET A 1 -1.94 15.43 25.44
N ILE A 2 -1.24 16.15 24.58
CA ILE A 2 0.13 15.81 24.12
C ILE A 2 1.11 16.78 24.78
N ILE A 3 2.21 16.26 25.29
CA ILE A 3 3.23 17.01 26.03
C ILE A 3 4.61 16.68 25.47
N THR A 4 5.54 17.65 25.52
CA THR A 4 6.97 17.42 25.29
C THR A 4 7.74 17.64 26.58
N ILE A 5 8.82 16.88 26.78
CA ILE A 5 9.72 17.06 27.91
C ILE A 5 10.83 18.01 27.48
N GLN A 6 11.04 19.06 28.28
CA GLN A 6 12.11 20.01 28.06
C GLN A 6 13.19 19.81 29.12
N PHE A 7 14.44 19.83 28.66
CA PHE A 7 15.63 19.67 29.48
C PHE A 7 16.29 21.04 29.61
N THR A 8 16.40 21.58 30.82
CA THR A 8 17.18 22.80 31.06
C THR A 8 18.66 22.44 31.14
N SER A 9 19.44 22.81 30.13
CA SER A 9 20.88 22.53 30.08
C SER A 9 21.75 23.40 31.00
N ASN A 10 21.15 24.13 31.96
CA ASN A 10 21.82 25.14 32.80
C ASN A 10 21.68 24.92 34.32
N ASP A 11 21.21 23.77 34.81
CA ASP A 11 21.07 23.48 36.25
C ASP A 11 21.71 22.12 36.62
N PRO A 12 22.51 22.00 37.70
CA PRO A 12 23.01 20.73 38.23
C PRO A 12 21.92 19.79 38.77
N SER A 13 20.73 20.33 39.07
CA SER A 13 19.53 19.56 39.37
C SER A 13 18.80 19.29 38.05
N SER A 14 18.78 18.03 37.60
CA SER A 14 18.15 17.58 36.36
C SER A 14 16.61 17.70 36.43
N VAL A 15 16.10 18.93 36.50
CA VAL A 15 14.66 19.19 36.54
C VAL A 15 14.11 19.09 35.12
N HIS A 16 13.08 18.27 34.96
CA HIS A 16 12.35 18.10 33.72
C HIS A 16 10.96 18.69 33.85
N TYR A 17 10.53 19.44 32.84
CA TYR A 17 9.19 20.00 32.81
C TYR A 17 8.42 19.53 31.58
N CYS A 18 7.13 19.30 31.79
CA CYS A 18 6.19 18.99 30.73
C CYS A 18 5.70 20.30 30.11
N LYS A 19 5.98 20.51 28.83
CA LYS A 19 5.39 21.60 28.05
C LYS A 19 4.19 21.05 27.29
N GLN A 20 3.04 21.71 27.42
CA GLN A 20 1.88 21.38 26.60
C GLN A 20 2.15 21.72 25.12
N VAL A 21 1.84 20.78 24.24
CA VAL A 21 1.91 20.98 22.80
C VAL A 21 0.61 21.60 22.31
N THR A 22 0.72 22.71 21.58
CA THR A 22 -0.43 23.32 20.92
C THR A 22 -0.91 22.49 19.73
N VAL A 23 -2.15 22.66 19.30
CA VAL A 23 -2.69 21.93 18.13
C VAL A 23 -1.83 22.19 16.88
N ASN A 24 -1.39 23.42 16.67
CA ASN A 24 -0.54 23.76 15.52
C ASN A 24 0.86 23.11 15.60
N GLU A 25 1.50 23.10 16.77
CA GLU A 25 2.77 22.38 16.97
C GLU A 25 2.60 20.87 16.75
N TYR A 26 1.48 20.30 17.21
CA TYR A 26 1.16 18.90 17.00
C TYR A 26 1.02 18.56 15.51
N GLU A 27 0.26 19.34 14.75
CA GLU A 27 0.09 19.11 13.31
C GLU A 27 1.43 19.23 12.58
N ASN A 28 2.25 20.23 12.90
CA ASN A 28 3.59 20.36 12.31
C ASN A 28 4.52 19.18 12.65
N LEU A 29 4.53 18.71 13.91
CA LEU A 29 5.30 17.54 14.32
C LEU A 29 4.80 16.26 13.64
N ARG A 30 3.48 16.11 13.54
CA ARG A 30 2.82 14.99 12.86
C ARG A 30 3.20 14.94 11.38
N LEU A 31 3.10 16.06 10.67
CA LEU A 31 3.47 16.15 9.26
C LEU A 31 4.98 15.96 9.08
N SER A 32 5.81 16.64 9.87
CA SER A 32 7.26 16.63 9.65
C SER A 32 7.95 15.33 10.05
N HIS A 33 7.54 14.71 11.17
CA HIS A 33 8.26 13.57 11.75
C HIS A 33 7.53 12.25 11.48
N SER A 34 6.23 12.21 11.71
CA SER A 34 5.45 10.96 11.58
C SER A 34 5.12 10.65 10.13
N GLN A 35 4.65 11.63 9.36
CA GLN A 35 4.30 11.42 7.96
C GLN A 35 5.53 11.11 7.11
N LYS A 36 6.65 11.80 7.35
CA LYS A 36 7.92 11.51 6.66
C LYS A 36 8.39 10.06 6.91
N ALA A 37 8.37 9.59 8.15
CA ALA A 37 8.73 8.20 8.46
C ALA A 37 7.81 7.18 7.76
N LEU A 38 6.53 7.50 7.59
CA LEU A 38 5.58 6.65 6.85
C LEU A 38 5.87 6.63 5.35
N VAL A 39 6.26 7.76 4.77
CA VAL A 39 6.70 7.84 3.36
C VAL A 39 7.98 7.06 3.15
N ASP A 40 8.96 7.21 4.04
CA ASP A 40 10.22 6.46 4.00
C ASP A 40 9.97 4.95 4.10
N LEU A 41 9.04 4.53 4.98
CA LEU A 41 8.62 3.12 5.08
C LEU A 41 7.98 2.61 3.78
N LEU A 42 7.14 3.40 3.13
CA LEU A 42 6.54 3.04 1.84
C LEU A 42 7.63 2.87 0.76
N ASP A 43 8.60 3.78 0.73
CA ASP A 43 9.73 3.72 -0.21
C ASP A 43 10.63 2.51 0.06
N GLU A 44 10.89 2.17 1.32
CA GLU A 44 11.61 0.96 1.69
C GLU A 44 10.89 -0.30 1.21
N ILE A 45 9.57 -0.40 1.42
CA ILE A 45 8.76 -1.54 0.94
C ILE A 45 8.84 -1.65 -0.60
N ILE A 46 8.89 -0.53 -1.31
CA ILE A 46 9.00 -0.48 -2.78
C ILE A 46 10.42 -0.75 -3.26
N ALA A 47 11.46 -0.30 -2.56
CA ALA A 47 12.85 -0.49 -2.93
C ALA A 47 13.37 -1.89 -2.57
N ASP A 48 12.77 -2.53 -1.57
CA ASP A 48 13.18 -3.85 -1.12
C ASP A 48 12.94 -4.90 -2.21
N ASN A 49 14.05 -5.48 -2.70
CA ASN A 49 14.10 -6.55 -3.68
C ASN A 49 14.32 -7.93 -3.05
N THR A 50 14.49 -8.00 -1.72
CA THR A 50 14.66 -9.25 -0.97
C THR A 50 13.33 -9.93 -0.67
N MET A 51 12.24 -9.15 -0.62
CA MET A 51 10.89 -9.68 -0.45
C MET A 51 10.32 -10.27 -1.74
N SER A 52 9.62 -11.41 -1.63
CA SER A 52 8.83 -11.97 -2.74
C SER A 52 7.79 -10.97 -3.23
N SER A 53 7.56 -10.90 -4.54
CA SER A 53 6.57 -10.02 -5.16
C SER A 53 5.16 -10.17 -4.58
N LYS A 54 4.84 -11.36 -4.04
CA LYS A 54 3.57 -11.63 -3.36
C LYS A 54 3.45 -10.91 -2.02
N ASP A 55 4.51 -10.92 -1.23
CA ASP A 55 4.52 -10.30 0.10
C ASP A 55 4.65 -8.79 0.02
N LYS A 56 5.40 -8.28 -0.98
CA LYS A 56 5.46 -6.86 -1.33
C LYS A 56 4.07 -6.30 -1.66
N LYS A 57 3.30 -7.00 -2.52
CA LYS A 57 1.90 -6.63 -2.82
C LYS A 57 1.01 -6.65 -1.58
N LYS A 58 1.18 -7.61 -0.66
CA LYS A 58 0.41 -7.66 0.59
C LYS A 58 0.73 -6.49 1.51
N ARG A 59 2.02 -6.18 1.71
CA ARG A 59 2.45 -5.04 2.54
C ARG A 59 1.97 -3.71 1.95
N LEU A 60 2.03 -3.55 0.63
CA LEU A 60 1.52 -2.35 -0.04
C LEU A 60 0.00 -2.18 0.14
N LYS A 61 -0.77 -3.27 -0.03
CA LYS A 61 -2.22 -3.24 0.24
C LYS A 61 -2.53 -2.95 1.71
N GLN A 62 -1.75 -3.48 2.64
CA GLN A 62 -1.92 -3.19 4.07
C GLN A 62 -1.61 -1.72 4.35
N PHE A 63 -0.55 -1.17 3.76
CA PHE A 63 -0.19 0.24 3.90
C PHE A 63 -1.30 1.15 3.37
N GLN A 64 -1.83 0.86 2.17
CA GLN A 64 -2.93 1.61 1.57
C GLN A 64 -4.19 1.62 2.44
N LYS A 65 -4.51 0.50 3.12
CA LYS A 65 -5.67 0.43 4.04
C LYS A 65 -5.47 1.25 5.30
N THR A 66 -4.27 1.24 5.87
CA THR A 66 -4.00 1.92 7.14
C THR A 66 -3.78 3.43 6.94
N TYR A 67 -3.15 3.82 5.83
CA TYR A 67 -2.74 5.19 5.56
C TYR A 67 -3.10 5.61 4.11
N PRO A 68 -4.40 5.73 3.78
CA PRO A 68 -4.85 6.05 2.43
C PRO A 68 -4.39 7.42 1.95
N ASP A 69 -4.34 8.42 2.85
CA ASP A 69 -4.00 9.80 2.50
C ASP A 69 -2.55 9.92 1.99
N ILE A 70 -1.61 9.28 2.69
CA ILE A 70 -0.18 9.27 2.34
C ILE A 70 0.06 8.49 1.03
N TYR A 71 -0.67 7.39 0.84
CA TYR A 71 -0.59 6.61 -0.40
C TYR A 71 -1.12 7.40 -1.61
N ALA A 72 -2.22 8.14 -1.45
CA ALA A 72 -2.80 8.98 -2.50
C ALA A 72 -1.90 10.17 -2.87
N GLU A 73 -1.26 10.81 -1.88
CA GLU A 73 -0.31 11.90 -2.12
C GLU A 73 0.92 11.45 -2.91
N ARG A 74 1.42 10.22 -2.64
CA ARG A 74 2.59 9.66 -3.34
C ARG A 74 2.26 9.17 -4.75
N PHE A 75 1.04 8.72 -4.98
CA PHE A 75 0.56 8.29 -6.30
C PHE A 75 -0.71 9.06 -6.72
N PRO A 76 -0.60 10.35 -7.07
CA PRO A 76 -1.76 11.14 -7.48
C PRO A 76 -2.41 10.62 -8.78
N SER A 77 -1.68 9.83 -9.58
CA SER A 77 -2.17 9.27 -10.84
C SER A 77 -3.11 8.05 -10.71
N VAL A 78 -3.17 7.34 -9.57
CA VAL A 78 -3.98 6.10 -9.44
C VAL A 78 -5.45 6.37 -9.11
N GLN A 79 -5.85 7.65 -8.98
CA GLN A 79 -7.25 8.05 -8.78
C GLN A 79 -8.16 7.75 -9.99
N ASN A 80 -7.59 7.42 -11.16
CA ASN A 80 -8.34 6.90 -12.32
C ASN A 80 -8.33 5.37 -12.42
N GLU A 81 -7.76 4.67 -11.44
CA GLU A 81 -7.51 3.23 -11.53
C GLU A 81 -8.49 2.44 -10.64
N ALA A 82 -9.77 2.53 -10.98
CA ALA A 82 -10.65 1.37 -10.92
C ALA A 82 -10.14 0.21 -11.83
N ASP A 83 -8.98 0.37 -12.49
CA ASP A 83 -8.30 -0.58 -13.36
C ASP A 83 -7.17 -1.38 -12.69
N CYS A 84 -6.83 -1.17 -11.41
CA CYS A 84 -5.97 -2.11 -10.66
C CYS A 84 -6.78 -3.22 -9.99
N ASP A 85 -7.73 -3.78 -10.75
CA ASP A 85 -8.26 -5.12 -10.55
C ASP A 85 -7.05 -6.06 -10.61
N ILE A 86 -6.58 -6.53 -9.44
CA ILE A 86 -5.80 -7.77 -9.37
C ILE A 86 -6.74 -8.92 -9.73
N LYS A 87 -7.18 -8.94 -10.98
CA LYS A 87 -7.49 -10.15 -11.73
C LYS A 87 -6.16 -10.67 -12.25
N GLU A 88 -5.42 -11.32 -11.36
CA GLU A 88 -4.75 -12.55 -11.78
C GLU A 88 -5.83 -13.63 -11.99
N THR A 89 -6.79 -13.38 -12.87
CA THR A 89 -7.41 -14.48 -13.60
C THR A 89 -6.33 -14.95 -14.55
N LYS A 90 -5.66 -16.05 -14.16
CA LYS A 90 -4.94 -16.95 -15.09
C LYS A 90 -5.58 -16.82 -16.47
N PRO A 91 -4.84 -16.55 -17.57
CA PRO A 91 -5.37 -16.88 -18.87
C PRO A 91 -5.55 -18.40 -18.86
N LYS A 92 -6.77 -18.86 -18.55
CA LYS A 92 -7.20 -20.23 -18.85
C LYS A 92 -7.26 -20.26 -20.37
N ILE A 93 -6.10 -20.53 -20.97
CA ILE A 93 -5.98 -20.96 -22.35
C ILE A 93 -6.89 -22.17 -22.44
N LYS A 94 -8.09 -21.97 -23.00
CA LYS A 94 -8.98 -23.07 -23.33
C LYS A 94 -8.21 -23.87 -24.38
N PRO A 95 -7.96 -25.18 -24.20
CA PRO A 95 -7.42 -25.97 -25.29
C PRO A 95 -8.40 -25.87 -26.46
N PRO A 96 -7.92 -25.76 -27.71
CA PRO A 96 -8.80 -25.87 -28.86
C PRO A 96 -9.50 -27.22 -28.77
N LEU A 97 -10.83 -27.19 -28.65
CA LEU A 97 -11.67 -28.37 -28.72
C LEU A 97 -11.34 -29.08 -30.04
N PHE A 98 -10.75 -30.26 -29.93
CA PHE A 98 -10.72 -31.23 -31.00
C PHE A 98 -12.17 -31.47 -31.45
N VAL A 99 -12.55 -30.84 -32.56
CA VAL A 99 -13.78 -31.18 -33.27
C VAL A 99 -13.60 -32.60 -33.79
N LYS A 100 -14.27 -33.55 -33.15
CA LYS A 100 -14.36 -34.92 -33.67
C LYS A 100 -14.94 -34.84 -35.08
N PRO A 101 -14.41 -35.57 -36.07
CA PRO A 101 -15.01 -35.57 -37.39
C PRO A 101 -16.43 -36.12 -37.26
N LEU A 102 -17.41 -35.33 -37.72
CA LEU A 102 -18.78 -35.81 -37.87
C LEU A 102 -18.74 -37.03 -38.80
N LEU A 103 -18.97 -38.21 -38.23
CA LEU A 103 -19.19 -39.41 -39.02
C LEU A 103 -20.45 -39.16 -39.86
N ARG A 104 -20.25 -39.12 -41.18
CA ARG A 104 -21.28 -39.06 -42.21
C ARG A 104 -22.34 -40.14 -41.93
N LEU A 105 -23.53 -39.73 -41.51
CA LEU A 105 -24.72 -40.57 -41.68
C LEU A 105 -25.10 -40.56 -43.15
N ARG A 106 -24.69 -41.61 -43.86
CA ARG A 106 -25.26 -42.02 -45.14
C ARG A 106 -26.51 -42.83 -44.86
N GLY A 107 -27.64 -42.43 -45.45
CA GLY A 107 -28.83 -43.28 -45.51
C GLY A 107 -30.15 -42.51 -45.43
N LEU A 108 -30.48 -41.75 -46.48
CA LEU A 108 -31.89 -41.53 -46.82
C LEU A 108 -32.25 -42.56 -47.90
N ARG A 109 -33.16 -43.47 -47.57
CA ARG A 109 -33.85 -44.30 -48.55
C ARG A 109 -34.92 -43.43 -49.22
N ILE A 110 -34.80 -43.26 -50.52
CA ILE A 110 -35.88 -42.82 -51.41
C ILE A 110 -36.24 -44.05 -52.24
#